data_AF-A0AA37RKF8-F1
#
_entry.id   AF-A0AA37RKF8-F1
#
_cell.length_a   1.000
_cell.length_b   1.000
_cell.length_c   1.000
_cell.angle_alpha   90.00
_cell.angle_beta   90.00
_cell.angle_gamma   90.00
#
_symmetry.space_group_name_H-M   'P 1'
#
loop_
_entity.id
_entity.type
_entity.pdbx_description
1 polymer ?
#
loop_
_entity_poly.entity_id
_entity_poly.type
_entity_poly.pdbx_seq_one_letter_code
_entity_poly.pdbx_strand_id
1 'polypeptide(L)'
;MWCTADATGGEAAAAMTAAGQSCALIDRFGEIGIVTDSDFRTALAVGQSDAQSPVWSLASFPAATIGADALVGDAFLRMVESGFHHLVVTGAADRLRSVGRGGLSGPGLHRERHPSARARRRHRRDGPCRRARTAQHSR
;
A
#
# COMPACT_ATOMS: atom_id res chain seq x y z
N MET A 1 -3.18 -5.95 -3.74
CA MET A 1 -3.24 -6.19 -5.22
C MET A 1 -1.86 -6.62 -5.72
N TRP A 2 -1.70 -7.10 -6.95
CA TRP A 2 -0.39 -7.52 -7.51
C TRP A 2 0.15 -6.52 -8.52
N CYS A 3 1.41 -6.10 -8.36
CA CYS A 3 2.08 -5.14 -9.23
C CYS A 3 3.34 -5.75 -9.85
N THR A 4 3.69 -5.32 -11.06
CA THR A 4 4.99 -5.64 -11.67
C THR A 4 6.10 -4.86 -10.96
N ALA A 5 7.24 -5.50 -10.70
CA ALA A 5 8.35 -4.88 -9.97
C ALA A 5 8.81 -3.55 -10.59
N ASP A 6 8.86 -3.48 -11.92
CA ASP A 6 9.33 -2.30 -12.67
C ASP A 6 8.25 -1.23 -12.90
N ALA A 7 7.01 -1.45 -12.43
CA ALA A 7 6.00 -0.39 -12.47
C ALA A 7 6.50 0.79 -11.63
N THR A 8 6.18 2.00 -12.05
CA THR A 8 6.52 3.19 -11.29
C THR A 8 5.73 3.26 -9.98
N GLY A 9 6.27 3.95 -8.98
CA GLY A 9 5.56 4.21 -7.73
C GLY A 9 4.22 4.92 -7.96
N GLY A 10 4.14 5.81 -8.95
CA GLY A 10 2.90 6.48 -9.35
C GLY A 10 1.85 5.52 -9.93
N GLU A 11 2.26 4.61 -10.82
CA GLU A 11 1.35 3.58 -11.37
C GLU A 11 0.83 2.65 -10.29
N ALA A 12 1.71 2.20 -9.40
CA ALA A 12 1.33 1.36 -8.27
C ALA A 12 0.34 2.07 -7.34
N ALA A 13 0.61 3.32 -6.97
CA ALA A 13 -0.29 4.12 -6.13
C ALA A 13 -1.65 4.38 -6.80
N ALA A 14 -1.66 4.64 -8.11
CA ALA A 14 -2.88 4.80 -8.88
C ALA A 14 -3.70 3.49 -8.94
N ALA A 15 -3.05 2.35 -9.17
CA ALA A 15 -3.69 1.04 -9.19
C ALA A 15 -4.25 0.66 -7.82
N MET A 16 -3.50 0.92 -6.74
CA MET A 16 -3.94 0.76 -5.35
C MET A 16 -5.21 1.58 -5.07
N THR A 17 -5.19 2.86 -5.46
CA THR A 17 -6.35 3.77 -5.34
C THR A 17 -7.56 3.25 -6.11
N ALA A 18 -7.36 2.83 -7.37
CA ALA A 18 -8.44 2.32 -8.21
C ALA A 18 -9.04 1.00 -7.65
N ALA A 19 -8.22 0.16 -7.04
CA ALA A 19 -8.63 -1.08 -6.41
C ALA A 19 -9.18 -0.92 -4.97
N GLY A 20 -9.11 0.29 -4.40
CA GLY A 20 -9.46 0.54 -3.00
C GLY A 20 -8.61 -0.25 -2.01
N GLN A 21 -7.34 -0.50 -2.34
CA GLN A 21 -6.39 -1.27 -1.54
C GLN A 21 -5.28 -0.35 -1.03
N SER A 22 -4.82 -0.54 0.21
CA SER A 22 -3.71 0.24 0.80
C SER A 22 -2.34 -0.42 0.68
N CYS A 23 -2.26 -1.55 -0.05
CA CYS A 23 -1.01 -2.24 -0.32
C CYS A 23 -1.01 -3.04 -1.64
N ALA A 24 0.21 -3.22 -2.18
CA ALA A 24 0.49 -4.04 -3.34
C ALA A 24 1.60 -5.06 -3.03
N LEU A 25 1.46 -6.25 -3.62
CA LEU A 25 2.45 -7.31 -3.63
C LEU A 25 3.27 -7.22 -4.90
N ILE A 26 4.56 -7.47 -4.78
CA ILE A 26 5.51 -7.44 -5.89
C ILE A 26 6.26 -8.77 -5.87
N ASP A 27 6.32 -9.44 -7.01
CA ASP A 27 7.27 -10.54 -7.22
C ASP A 27 8.55 -9.98 -7.83
N ARG A 28 9.68 -10.22 -7.17
CA ARG A 28 10.99 -9.89 -7.69
C ARG A 28 11.91 -11.10 -7.51
N PHE A 29 12.29 -11.71 -8.63
CA PHE A 29 13.16 -12.89 -8.65
C PHE A 29 12.66 -14.06 -7.78
N GLY A 30 11.33 -14.25 -7.68
CA GLY A 30 10.73 -15.30 -6.87
C GLY A 30 10.60 -14.96 -5.38
N GLU A 31 10.98 -13.74 -4.98
CA GLU A 31 10.76 -13.21 -3.64
C GLU A 31 9.57 -12.25 -3.64
N ILE A 32 8.62 -12.50 -2.74
CA ILE A 32 7.43 -11.65 -2.59
C ILE A 32 7.76 -10.49 -1.65
N GLY A 33 7.62 -9.28 -2.16
CA GLY A 33 7.66 -8.04 -1.40
C GLY A 33 6.29 -7.40 -1.24
N ILE A 34 6.22 -6.42 -0.35
CA ILE A 34 5.02 -5.62 -0.12
C ILE A 34 5.38 -4.12 -0.11
N VAL A 35 4.50 -3.31 -0.71
CA VAL A 35 4.54 -1.85 -0.62
C VAL A 35 3.19 -1.34 -0.12
N THR A 36 3.21 -0.28 0.68
CA THR A 36 2.05 0.28 1.38
C THR A 36 1.98 1.79 1.22
N ASP A 37 0.84 2.40 1.56
CA ASP A 37 0.70 3.87 1.63
C ASP A 37 1.73 4.53 2.56
N SER A 38 2.21 3.82 3.59
CA SER A 38 3.23 4.33 4.50
C SER A 38 4.59 4.46 3.82
N ASP A 39 4.92 3.55 2.90
CA ASP A 39 6.18 3.55 2.18
C ASP A 39 6.21 4.72 1.19
N PHE A 40 5.11 4.92 0.45
CA PHE A 40 4.95 6.09 -0.43
C PHE A 40 5.05 7.40 0.34
N ARG A 41 4.34 7.52 1.47
CA ARG A 41 4.37 8.74 2.29
C ARG A 41 5.77 9.01 2.86
N THR A 42 6.46 7.97 3.33
CA THR A 42 7.82 8.09 3.86
C THR A 42 8.78 8.53 2.77
N ALA A 43 8.79 7.84 1.62
CA ALA A 43 9.71 8.11 0.52
C ALA A 43 9.57 9.54 -0.03
N LEU A 44 8.33 10.05 -0.13
CA LEU A 44 8.07 11.44 -0.49
C LEU A 44 8.55 12.43 0.57
N ALA A 45 8.36 12.12 1.86
CA ALA A 45 8.75 13.01 2.95
C ALA A 45 10.27 13.19 3.06
N VAL A 46 11.05 12.16 2.72
CA VAL A 46 12.53 12.19 2.78
C VAL A 46 13.19 12.52 1.44
N GLY A 47 12.41 12.70 0.37
CA GLY A 47 12.92 12.98 -0.97
C GLY A 47 13.72 11.83 -1.61
N GLN A 48 13.52 10.60 -1.14
CA GLN A 48 14.28 9.42 -1.60
C GLN A 48 13.74 8.83 -2.90
N SER A 49 12.56 9.24 -3.37
CA SER A 49 11.97 8.76 -4.61
C SER A 49 10.98 9.75 -5.18
N ASP A 50 10.87 9.78 -6.50
CA ASP A 50 9.79 10.46 -7.20
C ASP A 50 8.74 9.44 -7.65
N ALA A 51 7.65 9.92 -8.26
CA ALA A 51 6.60 9.05 -8.76
C ALA A 51 7.03 8.16 -9.93
N GLN A 52 8.25 8.33 -10.48
CA GLN A 52 8.80 7.57 -11.60
C GLN A 52 9.79 6.50 -11.15
N SER A 53 10.29 6.57 -9.92
CA SER A 53 11.06 5.48 -9.31
C SER A 53 10.31 4.15 -9.40
N PRO A 54 11.01 3.04 -9.69
CA PRO A 54 10.39 1.73 -9.76
C PRO A 54 9.87 1.32 -8.38
N VAL A 55 8.68 0.72 -8.33
CA VAL A 55 7.98 0.43 -7.08
C VAL A 55 8.73 -0.57 -6.21
N TRP A 56 9.54 -1.46 -6.82
CA TRP A 56 10.38 -2.38 -6.06
C TRP A 56 11.38 -1.68 -5.15
N SER A 57 11.81 -0.45 -5.45
CA SER A 57 12.74 0.29 -4.59
C SER A 57 12.09 0.84 -3.33
N LEU A 58 10.75 0.88 -3.28
CA LEU A 58 9.95 1.32 -2.15
C LEU A 58 9.45 0.14 -1.30
N ALA A 59 9.46 -1.06 -1.87
CA ALA A 59 8.88 -2.24 -1.26
C ALA A 59 9.84 -2.89 -0.25
N SER A 60 9.27 -3.53 0.76
CA SER A 60 10.02 -4.34 1.71
C SER A 60 10.03 -5.80 1.27
N PHE A 61 11.22 -6.42 1.30
CA PHE A 61 11.46 -7.81 0.95
C PHE A 61 12.28 -8.52 2.06
N PRO A 62 12.00 -9.81 2.37
CA PRO A 62 10.79 -10.54 2.02
C PRO A 62 9.59 -10.00 2.81
N ALA A 63 8.39 -10.10 2.24
CA ALA A 63 7.18 -9.68 2.92
C ALA A 63 6.90 -10.57 4.13
N ALA A 64 6.50 -9.98 5.25
CA ALA A 64 6.08 -10.73 6.42
C ALA A 64 4.81 -11.54 6.10
N THR A 65 4.90 -12.86 6.25
CA THR A 65 3.81 -13.78 5.93
C THR A 65 3.10 -14.33 7.16
N ILE A 66 1.88 -14.81 6.95
CA ILE A 66 1.14 -15.65 7.88
C ILE A 66 0.39 -16.76 7.13
N GLY A 67 0.24 -17.93 7.74
CA GLY A 67 -0.53 -19.04 7.16
C GLY A 67 -2.02 -18.71 7.05
N ALA A 68 -2.69 -19.21 6.02
CA ALA A 68 -4.13 -19.05 5.81
C ALA A 68 -4.96 -19.72 6.91
N ASP A 69 -4.41 -20.74 7.55
CA ASP A 69 -5.03 -21.46 8.67
C ASP A 69 -4.76 -20.79 10.03
N ALA A 70 -3.96 -19.71 10.07
CA ALA A 70 -3.68 -18.99 11.30
C ALA A 70 -4.93 -18.27 11.80
N LEU A 71 -5.08 -18.19 13.12
CA LEU A 71 -6.18 -17.46 13.71
C LEU A 71 -6.01 -15.97 13.43
N VAL A 72 -7.13 -15.27 13.24
CA VAL A 72 -7.14 -13.81 13.04
C VAL A 72 -6.48 -13.09 14.23
N GLY A 73 -6.61 -13.64 15.44
CA GLY A 73 -5.94 -13.14 16.64
C GLY A 73 -4.41 -13.18 16.52
N ASP A 74 -3.86 -14.26 15.97
CA ASP A 74 -2.42 -14.42 15.77
C ASP A 74 -1.90 -13.44 14.70
N ALA A 75 -2.68 -13.26 13.62
CA ALA A 75 -2.41 -12.24 12.61
C ALA A 75 -2.36 -10.83 13.22
N PHE A 76 -3.31 -10.54 14.11
CA PHE A 76 -3.39 -9.25 14.78
C PHE A 76 -2.24 -9.01 15.74
N LEU A 77 -1.89 -10.00 16.57
CA LEU A 77 -0.75 -9.92 17.48
C LEU A 77 0.54 -9.69 16.70
N ARG A 78 0.76 -10.46 15.62
CA ARG A 78 1.95 -10.32 14.77
C ARG A 78 2.05 -8.95 14.12
N MET A 79 0.92 -8.36 13.71
CA MET A 79 0.85 -6.97 13.25
C MET A 79 1.23 -5.96 14.34
N VAL A 80 0.79 -6.18 15.59
CA VAL A 80 1.10 -5.28 16.72
C VAL A 80 2.58 -5.38 17.12
N GLU A 81 3.10 -6.59 17.29
CA GLU A 81 4.48 -6.86 17.73
C GLU A 81 5.52 -6.35 16.73
N SER A 82 5.23 -6.52 15.43
CA SER A 82 6.17 -6.15 14.36
C SER A 82 6.02 -4.69 13.90
N GLY A 83 5.01 -3.97 14.40
CA GLY A 83 4.64 -2.64 13.91
C GLY A 83 4.08 -2.62 12.48
N PHE A 84 3.79 -3.79 11.89
CA PHE A 84 3.27 -3.89 10.53
C PHE A 84 1.76 -3.72 10.51
N HIS A 85 1.26 -2.87 9.60
CA HIS A 85 -0.18 -2.73 9.35
C HIS A 85 -0.70 -3.74 8.32
N HIS A 86 0.21 -4.50 7.69
CA HIS A 86 -0.10 -5.45 6.64
C HIS A 86 0.69 -6.75 6.79
N LEU A 87 0.03 -7.89 6.57
CA LEU A 87 0.66 -9.21 6.48
C LEU A 87 0.22 -9.89 5.19
N VAL A 88 1.12 -10.67 4.60
CA VAL A 88 0.84 -11.49 3.42
C VAL A 88 0.32 -12.86 3.86
N VAL A 89 -0.91 -13.19 3.51
CA VAL A 89 -1.50 -14.50 3.78
C VAL A 89 -1.04 -15.49 2.73
N THR A 90 -0.45 -16.59 3.19
CA THR A 90 0.02 -17.72 2.38
C THR A 90 -0.85 -18.94 2.69
N GLY A 91 -1.45 -19.57 1.69
CA GLY A 91 -2.30 -20.76 1.87
C GLY A 91 -1.89 -21.89 0.93
N ALA A 92 -2.30 -23.12 1.24
CA ALA A 92 -2.10 -24.31 0.42
C ALA A 92 -3.01 -24.32 -0.83
N ALA A 93 -2.91 -23.28 -1.65
CA ALA A 93 -3.36 -23.17 -3.04
C ALA A 93 -3.21 -21.70 -3.47
N ASP A 94 -2.00 -21.31 -3.84
CA ASP A 94 -1.65 -20.25 -4.80
C ASP A 94 -2.53 -18.98 -4.86
N ARG A 95 -2.97 -18.46 -3.71
CA ARG A 95 -3.72 -17.20 -3.66
C ARG A 95 -3.25 -16.35 -2.50
N LEU A 96 -2.15 -15.64 -2.71
CA LEU A 96 -1.64 -14.66 -1.76
C LEU A 96 -2.62 -13.49 -1.63
N ARG A 97 -2.96 -13.15 -0.39
CA ARG A 97 -3.82 -12.01 -0.05
C ARG A 97 -3.17 -11.21 1.06
N SER A 98 -3.14 -9.89 0.95
CA SER A 98 -2.70 -9.02 2.03
C SER A 98 -3.85 -8.76 3.02
N VAL A 99 -3.59 -8.89 4.31
CA VAL A 99 -4.51 -8.47 5.40
C VAL A 99 -4.09 -7.07 5.85
N GLY A 100 -5.05 -6.19 6.16
CA GLY A 100 -4.77 -4.83 6.63
C GLY A 100 -5.89 -4.25 7.50
N ARG A 101 -5.60 -3.17 8.24
CA ARG A 101 -6.61 -2.43 9.01
C ARG A 101 -7.48 -1.58 8.08
N GLY A 102 -8.48 -2.21 7.49
CA GLY A 102 -9.49 -1.56 6.67
C GLY A 102 -10.19 -2.56 5.75
N GLY A 103 -11.44 -2.90 6.07
CA GLY A 103 -12.36 -3.58 5.16
C GLY A 103 -12.21 -5.09 5.05
N LEU A 104 -12.78 -5.83 6.00
CA LEU A 104 -13.27 -7.18 5.74
C LEU A 104 -14.45 -7.08 4.77
N SER A 105 -14.23 -7.32 3.48
CA SER A 105 -15.31 -7.68 2.55
C SER A 105 -14.98 -9.04 1.96
N GLY A 106 -15.49 -10.08 2.62
CA GLY A 106 -15.51 -11.45 2.11
C GLY A 106 -16.55 -11.62 0.99
N PRO A 107 -16.46 -12.70 0.20
CA PRO A 107 -17.34 -12.89 -0.95
C PRO A 107 -18.66 -13.54 -0.49
N GLY A 108 -19.79 -12.90 -0.79
CA GLY A 108 -21.10 -13.46 -0.50
C GLY A 108 -22.25 -12.64 -1.06
N LEU A 109 -22.79 -13.14 -2.17
CA LEU A 109 -24.16 -12.98 -2.67
C LEU A 109 -24.47 -11.78 -3.57
N HIS A 110 -24.85 -12.13 -4.80
CA HIS A 110 -25.64 -11.32 -5.72
C HIS A 110 -26.76 -10.53 -4.99
N ARG A 111 -26.89 -9.23 -5.26
CA ARG A 111 -28.07 -8.69 -5.97
C ARG A 111 -27.94 -7.20 -6.32
N GLU A 112 -28.36 -6.92 -7.56
CA GLU A 112 -28.95 -5.69 -8.11
C GLU A 112 -28.11 -4.41 -8.28
N ARG A 113 -27.83 -4.14 -9.56
CA ARG A 113 -27.46 -2.85 -10.14
C ARG A 113 -28.68 -1.93 -10.10
N HIS A 114 -28.52 -0.70 -9.59
CA HIS A 114 -29.19 0.48 -10.14
C HIS A 114 -28.32 1.74 -9.95
N PRO A 115 -28.38 2.69 -10.89
CA PRO A 115 -27.37 3.73 -11.05
C PRO A 115 -27.70 4.94 -10.17
N SER A 116 -26.71 5.43 -9.42
CA SER A 116 -26.75 6.83 -8.98
C SER A 116 -25.40 7.47 -9.23
N ALA A 117 -25.38 8.24 -10.30
CA ALA A 117 -24.41 9.28 -10.53
C ALA A 117 -24.29 10.17 -9.29
N ARG A 118 -23.05 10.50 -8.91
CA ARG A 118 -22.72 11.83 -8.39
C ARG A 118 -21.23 12.06 -8.54
N ALA A 119 -20.90 12.68 -9.67
CA ALA A 119 -19.70 13.46 -9.84
C ALA A 119 -19.57 14.45 -8.67
N ARG A 120 -18.47 14.36 -7.92
CA ARG A 120 -18.02 15.45 -7.06
C ARG A 120 -16.63 15.85 -7.52
N ARG A 121 -16.61 16.86 -8.38
CA ARG A 121 -15.48 17.78 -8.57
C ARG A 121 -15.02 18.23 -7.19
N ARG A 122 -13.77 17.95 -6.82
CA ARG A 122 -13.12 18.63 -5.70
C ARG A 122 -12.15 19.66 -6.26
N HIS A 123 -12.48 20.89 -5.94
CA HIS A 123 -11.71 22.11 -6.12
C HIS A 123 -10.22 21.91 -5.83
N ARG A 124 -9.39 22.38 -6.77
CA ARG A 124 -8.06 22.89 -6.45
C ARG A 124 -8.21 23.93 -5.35
N ARG A 125 -7.53 23.74 -4.23
CA ARG A 125 -7.17 24.80 -3.30
C ARG A 125 -5.66 24.90 -3.31
N ASP A 126 -5.19 25.89 -4.07
CA ASP A 126 -3.85 26.45 -3.92
C ASP A 126 -3.74 27.04 -2.51
N GLY A 127 -2.70 26.63 -1.79
CA GLY A 127 -2.37 27.11 -0.45
C GLY A 127 -0.86 26.94 -0.23
N PRO A 128 -0.15 27.97 0.26
CA PRO A 128 1.28 28.14 0.00
C PRO A 128 2.16 27.20 0.80
N CYS A 129 3.05 26.48 0.09
CA CYS A 129 4.23 25.85 0.67
C CYS A 129 5.10 26.94 1.31
N ARG A 130 5.04 27.04 2.64
CA ARG A 130 5.94 27.89 3.42
C ARG A 130 7.36 27.38 3.25
N ARG A 131 8.21 28.29 2.78
CA ARG A 131 9.65 28.17 2.56
C ARG A 131 10.36 27.58 3.77
N ALA A 132 11.06 26.47 3.59
CA ALA A 132 12.16 26.07 4.46
C ALA A 132 13.33 27.04 4.19
N ARG A 133 13.65 27.90 5.16
CA ARG A 133 14.92 28.63 5.18
C ARG A 133 15.97 27.68 5.75
N THR A 134 16.98 27.37 4.95
CA THR A 134 18.24 26.78 5.38
C THR A 134 19.01 27.77 6.27
N ALA A 135 19.68 27.20 7.27
CA ALA A 135 20.58 27.84 8.22
C ALA A 135 21.83 28.43 7.55
N GLN A 136 22.48 29.43 8.17
CA GLN A 136 23.95 29.53 8.20
C GLN A 136 24.43 30.56 9.25
N HIS A 137 25.10 30.03 10.28
CA HIS A 137 26.28 30.54 10.97
C HIS A 137 26.24 31.75 11.93
N SER A 138 26.39 31.40 13.21
CA SER A 138 27.10 32.16 14.24
C SER A 138 28.59 32.28 13.92
N ARG A 139 29.11 33.50 13.85
CA ARG A 139 30.25 34.03 14.63
C ARG A 139 30.56 35.44 14.15
#